data_AF-X6LUF6-F1
#
_entry.id   AF-X6LUF6-F1
#
_cell.length_a   1.000
_cell.length_b   1.000
_cell.length_c   1.000
_cell.angle_alpha   90.00
_cell.angle_beta   90.00
_cell.angle_gamma   90.00
#
_symmetry.space_group_name_H-M   'P 1'
#
loop_
_entity.id
_entity.type
_entity.pdbx_description
1 polymer ?
#
loop_
_entity_poly.entity_id
_entity_poly.type
_entity_poly.pdbx_seq_one_letter_code
_entity_poly.pdbx_strand_id
1 'polypeptide(L)'
;IIAACNPYRPRKVQTSDITNKNDPLSKWMYRVVPLCDTMKEYVWPFGQLSKLDEKQYIQAMTKQIKFKFDKNTVVYKKIQQWEFKIAEDISASHCLLRKHLANEFIVSLRDVSRCLNFFHWLMQQYETILEKDETLLWTDRALNIALGLCYYFRLDERGRTMYNNLMHQRNKRSFSKLLDIEIRNLSKSFEIPPQIALHNTLKENLFILFFCVATSTPVIVVGKPGTSKTLSLQILLDTLSHRNIKHFNQKLKDNQFHFNVKPLQYISFQGTKNCKPSTIKELWDHTERYSNDKTITTLLIFDEIGLAEQSPHNPLKILHQLLEHPKISFVGISNWSLDAAKMNRMIMHSIPLMDHNGLMETAISILENSNSTFLDQAIINIITVYERIMKDQTNAFKLNGNSDFFGARDFYALIKHQATHSEGSNKQSLEGYFRNFGGLDHNDYRKKLSRILKEVLNRTESEVIRELKKWTPVMCVERNLMEKKRGQSSDDLMVSRHCMIISEEYYSWQLLLEYNILNFNQIFLFGSYFPQDKYSNISNYNQLNKIIDCMDTGKTVILHNLKSIHESLYDMLNQRYQTRPSGNVYCRVALGTESRDCFVHENFKCVIVVQKEDAHSNMP
;
A
#
# COMPACT_ATOMS: atom_id res chain seq x y z
N ILE A 1 22.02 26.79 25.85
CA ILE A 1 21.23 26.14 24.77
C ILE A 1 21.11 24.67 25.15
N ILE A 2 19.90 24.13 25.26
CA ILE A 2 19.67 22.69 25.51
C ILE A 2 19.27 22.06 24.17
N ALA A 3 19.95 20.99 23.77
CA ALA A 3 19.66 20.24 22.56
C ALA A 3 19.40 18.76 22.91
N ALA A 4 18.54 18.10 22.14
CA ALA A 4 18.27 16.68 22.27
C ALA A 4 18.66 15.96 20.98
N CYS A 5 19.32 14.80 21.12
CA CYS A 5 19.72 13.96 19.99
C CYS A 5 19.17 12.53 20.15
N ASN A 6 18.81 11.90 19.04
CA ASN A 6 18.43 10.49 19.04
C ASN A 6 19.69 9.59 19.09
N PRO A 7 19.62 8.42 19.74
CA PRO A 7 20.77 7.52 19.87
C PRO A 7 21.12 6.78 18.57
N TYR A 8 22.41 6.44 18.42
CA TYR A 8 22.93 5.52 17.41
C TYR A 8 22.58 4.07 17.75
N ARG A 9 21.39 3.61 17.36
CA ARG A 9 20.93 2.24 17.64
C ARG A 9 20.74 1.45 16.34
N PRO A 10 21.47 0.35 16.13
CA PRO A 10 21.27 -0.51 14.96
C PRO A 10 19.93 -1.23 15.06
N ARG A 11 19.31 -1.45 13.91
CA ARG A 11 18.10 -2.26 13.78
C ARG A 11 18.52 -3.73 13.87
N LYS A 12 17.96 -4.49 14.80
CA LYS A 12 18.13 -5.95 14.81
C LYS A 12 17.16 -6.52 13.79
N VAL A 13 17.64 -6.81 12.59
CA VAL A 13 16.81 -7.25 11.45
C VAL A 13 16.08 -8.54 11.83
N GLN A 14 14.75 -8.48 11.98
CA GLN A 14 13.90 -9.66 11.90
C GLN A 14 13.52 -9.89 10.43
N THR A 15 13.29 -11.14 10.05
CA THR A 15 13.06 -11.59 8.66
C THR A 15 11.80 -11.00 7.99
N SER A 16 10.92 -10.34 8.74
CA SER A 16 9.65 -9.74 8.29
C SER A 16 9.72 -8.26 7.89
N ASP A 17 10.86 -7.60 8.09
CA ASP A 17 10.96 -6.15 7.92
C ASP A 17 10.94 -5.74 6.44
N ILE A 18 9.87 -5.04 6.03
CA ILE A 18 9.77 -4.36 4.74
C ILE A 18 10.71 -3.15 4.74
N THR A 19 12.01 -3.41 4.59
CA THR A 19 13.08 -2.42 4.63
C THR A 19 13.71 -2.27 3.27
N ASN A 20 14.10 -1.05 2.92
CA ASN A 20 14.84 -0.81 1.69
C ASN A 20 16.30 -1.26 1.90
N LYS A 21 16.67 -2.39 1.30
CA LYS A 21 18.03 -2.97 1.41
C LYS A 21 19.09 -2.15 0.67
N ASN A 22 18.68 -1.32 -0.29
CA ASN A 22 19.58 -0.48 -1.09
C ASN A 22 19.98 0.82 -0.36
N ASP A 23 19.35 1.15 0.77
CA ASP A 23 19.67 2.32 1.57
C ASP A 23 20.56 1.94 2.77
N PRO A 24 21.83 2.40 2.85
CA PRO A 24 22.72 2.07 3.96
C PRO A 24 22.23 2.59 5.32
N LEU A 25 21.40 3.65 5.33
CA LEU A 25 20.84 4.22 6.55
C LEU A 25 19.65 3.41 7.09
N SER A 26 19.06 2.51 6.30
CA SER A 26 17.92 1.66 6.73
C SER A 26 18.30 0.65 7.82
N LYS A 27 19.61 0.40 7.99
CA LYS A 27 20.20 -0.44 9.04
C LYS A 27 20.09 0.19 10.44
N TRP A 28 19.82 1.49 10.53
CA TRP A 28 19.69 2.21 11.81
C TRP A 28 18.22 2.46 12.14
N MET A 29 17.86 2.42 13.42
CA MET A 29 16.48 2.76 13.85
C MET A 29 16.14 4.23 13.61
N TYR A 30 17.14 5.10 13.75
CA TYR A 30 17.03 6.53 13.51
C TYR A 30 18.03 6.94 12.42
N ARG A 31 17.59 7.75 11.47
CA ARG A 31 18.48 8.38 10.49
C ARG A 31 19.19 9.58 11.16
N VAL A 32 20.33 9.34 11.78
CA VAL A 32 21.12 10.34 12.52
C VAL A 32 22.53 10.52 11.93
N VAL A 33 23.04 11.75 11.94
CA VAL A 33 24.40 12.12 11.48
C VAL A 33 25.35 12.24 12.68
N PRO A 34 26.57 11.64 12.61
CA PRO A 34 27.43 11.49 13.78
C PRO A 34 27.70 12.84 14.44
N LEU A 35 27.58 12.87 15.76
CA LEU A 35 27.95 14.03 16.55
C LEU A 35 29.47 14.24 16.44
N CYS A 36 29.90 15.49 16.35
CA CYS A 36 31.32 15.83 16.45
C CYS A 36 31.87 15.43 17.82
N ASP A 37 33.16 15.11 17.88
CA ASP A 37 33.78 14.53 19.08
C ASP A 37 33.68 15.46 20.30
N THR A 38 33.79 16.77 20.09
CA THR A 38 33.61 17.78 21.14
C THR A 38 32.20 17.75 21.74
N MET A 39 31.16 17.47 20.95
CA MET A 39 29.80 17.41 21.46
C MET A 39 29.54 16.14 22.28
N LYS A 40 30.28 15.05 22.04
CA LYS A 40 30.09 13.78 22.76
C LYS A 40 30.37 13.92 24.26
N GLU A 41 31.28 14.81 24.65
CA GLU A 41 31.59 15.11 26.07
C GLU A 41 30.41 15.74 26.81
N TYR A 42 29.52 16.42 26.10
CA TYR A 42 28.35 17.09 26.66
C TYR A 42 27.06 16.26 26.55
N VAL A 43 27.12 15.02 26.04
CA VAL A 43 25.94 14.15 25.94
C VAL A 43 25.78 13.36 27.23
N TRP A 44 24.65 13.53 27.92
CA TRP A 44 24.24 12.66 29.00
C TRP A 44 22.91 11.95 28.68
N PRO A 45 22.72 10.69 29.10
CA PRO A 45 21.48 9.97 28.90
C PRO A 45 20.41 10.50 29.87
N PHE A 46 19.26 10.93 29.34
CA PHE A 46 18.10 11.35 30.15
C PHE A 46 17.39 10.18 30.84
N GLY A 47 17.72 8.93 30.49
CA GLY A 47 17.08 7.72 31.00
C GLY A 47 15.82 7.33 30.23
N GLN A 48 15.12 6.30 30.73
CA GLN A 48 13.85 5.83 30.21
C GLN A 48 12.76 6.02 31.28
N LEU A 49 11.54 6.32 30.83
CA LEU A 49 10.40 6.49 31.73
C LEU A 49 10.16 5.19 32.52
N SER A 50 10.06 5.30 33.84
CA SER A 50 9.78 4.13 34.69
C SER A 50 8.37 3.60 34.40
N LYS A 51 8.13 2.31 34.65
CA LYS A 51 6.81 1.70 34.46
C LYS A 51 5.74 2.34 35.35
N LEU A 52 6.14 2.82 36.53
CA LEU A 52 5.24 3.47 37.47
C LEU A 52 4.85 4.87 36.97
N ASP A 53 5.83 5.67 36.56
CA ASP A 53 5.59 7.02 36.05
C ASP A 53 4.75 6.96 34.77
N GLU A 54 5.06 6.05 33.85
CA GLU A 54 4.26 5.86 32.64
C GLU A 54 2.80 5.55 32.96
N LYS A 55 2.55 4.67 33.91
CA LYS A 55 1.19 4.33 34.34
C LYS A 55 0.48 5.55 34.93
N GLN A 56 1.17 6.37 35.71
CA GLN A 56 0.63 7.63 36.23
C GLN A 56 0.31 8.63 35.11
N TYR A 57 1.20 8.78 34.13
CA TYR A 57 0.95 9.62 32.95
C TYR A 57 -0.27 9.13 32.15
N ILE A 58 -0.39 7.81 31.92
CA ILE A 58 -1.54 7.22 31.24
C ILE A 58 -2.83 7.54 32.02
N GLN A 59 -2.84 7.35 33.34
CA GLN A 59 -4.00 7.69 34.18
C GLN A 59 -4.34 9.18 34.11
N ALA A 60 -3.35 10.07 34.16
CA ALA A 60 -3.54 11.51 34.04
C ALA A 60 -4.12 11.91 32.66
N MET A 61 -3.62 11.32 31.58
CA MET A 61 -4.13 11.55 30.22
C MET A 61 -5.57 11.04 30.07
N THR A 62 -5.89 9.86 30.60
CA THR A 62 -7.24 9.30 30.57
C THR A 62 -8.22 10.18 31.36
N LYS A 63 -7.80 10.70 32.53
CA LYS A 63 -8.56 11.68 33.31
C LYS A 63 -8.92 12.93 32.53
N GLN A 64 -8.06 13.38 31.61
CA GLN A 64 -8.30 14.60 30.85
C GLN A 64 -9.42 14.46 29.81
N ILE A 65 -9.72 13.24 29.35
CA ILE A 65 -10.72 13.02 28.29
C ILE A 65 -12.12 13.41 28.74
N LYS A 66 -12.51 13.07 29.97
CA LYS A 66 -13.86 13.37 30.47
C LYS A 66 -14.15 14.86 30.47
N PHE A 67 -13.13 15.70 30.71
CA PHE A 67 -13.28 17.16 30.69
C PHE A 67 -13.52 17.76 29.30
N LYS A 68 -13.43 16.95 28.23
CA LYS A 68 -13.87 17.35 26.88
C LYS A 68 -15.38 17.26 26.69
N PHE A 69 -16.09 16.61 27.60
CA PHE A 69 -17.55 16.50 27.61
C PHE A 69 -18.13 17.35 28.73
N ASP A 70 -19.38 17.79 28.59
CA ASP A 70 -20.07 18.47 29.68
C ASP A 70 -20.29 17.51 30.86
N LYS A 71 -20.11 17.99 32.09
CA LYS A 71 -20.16 17.19 33.32
C LYS A 71 -21.52 16.51 33.54
N ASN A 72 -22.55 17.07 32.95
CA ASN A 72 -23.92 16.60 33.09
C ASN A 72 -24.27 15.43 32.14
N THR A 73 -23.45 15.16 31.12
CA THR A 73 -23.78 14.13 30.13
C THR A 73 -23.55 12.72 30.67
N VAL A 74 -24.35 11.76 30.16
CA VAL A 74 -24.19 10.33 30.48
C VAL A 74 -22.79 9.84 30.09
N VAL A 75 -22.24 10.38 28.99
CA VAL A 75 -20.88 10.06 28.50
C VAL A 75 -19.83 10.42 29.55
N TYR A 76 -19.92 11.61 30.17
CA TYR A 76 -18.98 12.01 31.24
C TYR A 76 -18.97 10.99 32.38
N LYS A 77 -20.16 10.63 32.89
CA LYS A 77 -20.31 9.67 34.01
C LYS A 77 -19.78 8.29 33.65
N LYS A 78 -20.07 7.79 32.43
CA LYS A 78 -19.56 6.50 31.95
C LYS A 78 -18.03 6.51 31.81
N ILE A 79 -17.44 7.56 31.25
CA ILE A 79 -15.97 7.66 31.13
C ILE A 79 -15.32 7.70 32.51
N GLN A 80 -15.93 8.39 33.48
CA GLN A 80 -15.43 8.42 34.86
C GLN A 80 -15.43 7.02 35.50
N GLN A 81 -16.48 6.22 35.28
CA GLN A 81 -16.53 4.83 35.78
C GLN A 81 -15.49 3.92 35.10
N TRP A 82 -15.23 4.15 33.82
CA TRP A 82 -14.31 3.34 33.01
C TRP A 82 -12.86 3.82 33.05
N GLU A 83 -12.58 4.96 33.66
CA GLU A 83 -11.27 5.62 33.69
C GLU A 83 -10.13 4.67 34.08
N PHE A 84 -10.32 3.93 35.18
CA PHE A 84 -9.33 2.97 35.66
C PHE A 84 -9.12 1.82 34.66
N LYS A 85 -10.20 1.25 34.13
CA LYS A 85 -10.16 0.15 33.16
C LYS A 85 -9.43 0.58 31.87
N ILE A 86 -9.75 1.76 31.34
CA ILE A 86 -9.13 2.32 30.13
C ILE A 86 -7.62 2.49 30.36
N ALA A 87 -7.22 3.11 31.47
CA ALA A 87 -5.81 3.35 31.78
C ALA A 87 -5.03 2.03 31.97
N GLU A 88 -5.64 1.04 32.63
CA GLU A 88 -5.04 -0.27 32.85
C GLU A 88 -4.89 -1.08 31.55
N ASP A 89 -5.89 -1.08 30.67
CA ASP A 89 -5.82 -1.82 29.40
C ASP A 89 -4.81 -1.19 28.42
N ILE A 90 -4.71 0.15 28.40
CA ILE A 90 -3.64 0.85 27.67
C ILE A 90 -2.26 0.50 28.24
N SER A 91 -2.11 0.52 29.57
CA SER A 91 -0.85 0.17 30.24
C SER A 91 -0.42 -1.28 29.95
N ALA A 92 -1.38 -2.21 29.96
CA ALA A 92 -1.15 -3.61 29.63
C ALA A 92 -0.73 -3.78 28.15
N SER A 93 -1.38 -3.04 27.24
CA SER A 93 -1.03 -2.99 25.81
C SER A 93 0.40 -2.50 25.60
N HIS A 94 0.78 -1.39 26.24
CA HIS A 94 2.15 -0.86 26.21
C HIS A 94 3.18 -1.88 26.70
N CYS A 95 2.89 -2.56 27.81
CA CYS A 95 3.78 -3.58 28.38
C CYS A 95 4.00 -4.75 27.41
N LEU A 96 2.95 -5.20 26.72
CA LEU A 96 3.06 -6.27 25.73
C LEU A 96 3.84 -5.82 24.50
N LEU A 97 3.51 -4.65 23.93
CA LEU A 97 4.20 -4.13 22.75
C LEU A 97 5.68 -3.90 23.03
N ARG A 98 6.07 -3.42 24.23
CA ARG A 98 7.48 -3.29 24.59
C ARG A 98 8.23 -4.61 24.64
N LYS A 99 7.56 -5.71 25.02
CA LYS A 99 8.17 -7.04 25.04
C LYS A 99 8.26 -7.63 23.64
N HIS A 100 7.20 -7.48 22.85
CA HIS A 100 7.09 -8.11 21.53
C HIS A 100 7.82 -7.33 20.44
N LEU A 101 7.66 -5.99 20.42
CA LEU A 101 8.24 -5.06 19.45
C LEU A 101 9.54 -4.41 19.95
N ALA A 102 10.20 -4.99 20.97
CA ALA A 102 11.32 -4.42 21.75
C ALA A 102 12.46 -3.77 20.93
N ASN A 103 12.57 -4.11 19.64
CA ASN A 103 13.60 -3.65 18.72
C ASN A 103 13.08 -2.93 17.46
N GLU A 104 11.77 -2.88 17.24
CA GLU A 104 11.17 -2.40 15.98
C GLU A 104 10.44 -1.06 16.14
N PHE A 105 9.77 -0.85 17.28
CA PHE A 105 8.96 0.34 17.51
C PHE A 105 9.10 0.89 18.93
N ILE A 106 9.12 2.22 19.03
CA ILE A 106 9.11 2.89 20.33
C ILE A 106 7.65 3.15 20.69
N VAL A 107 7.17 2.46 21.71
CA VAL A 107 5.89 2.77 22.32
C VAL A 107 6.06 4.04 23.15
N SER A 108 5.22 5.04 22.91
CA SER A 108 5.33 6.37 23.53
C SER A 108 3.97 6.87 24.03
N LEU A 109 3.98 7.93 24.84
CA LEU A 109 2.75 8.61 25.28
C LEU A 109 1.95 9.22 24.10
N ARG A 110 2.55 9.34 22.90
CA ARG A 110 1.81 9.70 21.67
C ARG A 110 0.84 8.59 21.27
N ASP A 111 1.18 7.32 21.48
CA ASP A 111 0.27 6.19 21.23
C ASP A 111 -0.97 6.28 22.13
N VAL A 112 -0.75 6.61 23.41
CA VAL A 112 -1.82 6.84 24.40
C VAL A 112 -2.72 7.98 23.91
N SER A 113 -2.13 9.12 23.54
CA SER A 113 -2.90 10.26 23.03
C SER A 113 -3.77 9.89 21.82
N ARG A 114 -3.25 9.11 20.87
CA ARG A 114 -4.00 8.61 19.71
C ARG A 114 -5.13 7.66 20.09
N CYS A 115 -4.86 6.71 20.99
CA CYS A 115 -5.88 5.76 21.47
C CYS A 115 -7.03 6.51 22.14
N LEU A 116 -6.70 7.49 22.97
CA LEU A 116 -7.67 8.33 23.65
C LEU A 116 -8.41 9.26 22.67
N ASN A 117 -7.78 9.70 21.59
CA ASN A 117 -8.43 10.46 20.52
C ASN A 117 -9.48 9.62 19.78
N PHE A 118 -9.16 8.39 19.39
CA PHE A 118 -10.14 7.47 18.80
C PHE A 118 -11.30 7.19 19.74
N PHE A 119 -10.99 6.87 21.00
CA PHE A 119 -12.01 6.62 22.01
C PHE A 119 -12.92 7.85 22.22
N HIS A 120 -12.33 9.03 22.34
CA HIS A 120 -13.09 10.29 22.47
C HIS A 120 -14.02 10.52 21.28
N TRP A 121 -13.52 10.39 20.05
CA TRP A 121 -14.34 10.57 18.85
C TRP A 121 -15.50 9.57 18.80
N LEU A 122 -15.25 8.28 19.09
CA LEU A 122 -16.28 7.24 19.14
C LEU A 122 -17.36 7.52 20.18
N MET A 123 -16.98 8.01 21.36
CA MET A 123 -17.93 8.39 22.41
C MET A 123 -18.73 9.64 22.03
N GLN A 124 -18.10 10.62 21.37
CA GLN A 124 -18.75 11.85 20.90
C GLN A 124 -19.84 11.55 19.86
N GLN A 125 -19.59 10.64 18.92
CA GLN A 125 -20.61 10.28 17.91
C GLN A 125 -21.87 9.65 18.54
N TYR A 126 -21.73 9.01 19.69
CA TYR A 126 -22.82 8.29 20.37
C TYR A 126 -23.44 9.06 21.54
N GLU A 127 -23.04 10.30 21.78
CA GLU A 127 -23.49 11.09 22.92
C GLU A 127 -25.02 11.18 22.99
N THR A 128 -25.66 11.60 21.90
CA THR A 128 -27.13 11.72 21.81
C THR A 128 -27.92 10.41 21.91
N ILE A 129 -27.27 9.27 21.65
CA ILE A 129 -27.90 7.94 21.69
C ILE A 129 -27.75 7.35 23.09
N LEU A 130 -26.57 7.51 23.69
CA LEU A 130 -26.31 7.07 25.05
C LEU A 130 -27.14 7.83 26.09
N GLU A 131 -27.55 9.06 25.78
CA GLU A 131 -28.52 9.81 26.59
C GLU A 131 -29.93 9.21 26.55
N LYS A 132 -30.28 8.46 25.49
CA LYS A 132 -31.59 7.82 25.32
C LYS A 132 -31.62 6.37 25.80
N ASP A 133 -30.48 5.68 25.77
CA ASP A 133 -30.35 4.29 26.22
C ASP A 133 -29.04 4.07 26.98
N GLU A 134 -29.12 4.11 28.32
CA GLU A 134 -27.98 3.92 29.20
C GLU A 134 -27.46 2.47 29.21
N THR A 135 -28.23 1.49 28.72
CA THR A 135 -27.88 0.06 28.78
C THR A 135 -26.86 -0.38 27.74
N LEU A 136 -26.55 0.48 26.74
CA LEU A 136 -25.68 0.11 25.63
C LEU A 136 -24.23 -0.19 26.06
N LEU A 137 -23.72 -1.35 25.63
CA LEU A 137 -22.31 -1.80 25.72
C LEU A 137 -21.33 -1.00 24.83
N TRP A 138 -21.71 0.19 24.35
CA TRP A 138 -20.91 0.98 23.42
C TRP A 138 -19.54 1.32 23.96
N THR A 139 -19.41 1.65 25.25
CA THR A 139 -18.12 2.01 25.85
C THR A 139 -17.08 0.89 25.70
N ASP A 140 -17.50 -0.37 25.86
CA ASP A 140 -16.63 -1.54 25.68
C ASP A 140 -16.23 -1.69 24.21
N ARG A 141 -17.20 -1.55 23.29
CA ARG A 141 -16.95 -1.59 21.84
C ARG A 141 -16.00 -0.48 21.40
N ALA A 142 -16.23 0.76 21.85
CA ALA A 142 -15.41 1.92 21.53
C ALA A 142 -13.97 1.75 22.03
N LEU A 143 -13.79 1.23 23.25
CA LEU A 143 -12.48 0.90 23.79
C LEU A 143 -11.79 -0.20 22.97
N ASN A 144 -12.54 -1.25 22.59
CA ASN A 144 -12.02 -2.35 21.77
C ASN A 144 -11.52 -1.86 20.40
N ILE A 145 -12.28 -0.98 19.73
CA ILE A 145 -11.90 -0.34 18.47
C ILE A 145 -10.65 0.52 18.64
N ALA A 146 -10.61 1.39 19.66
CA ALA A 146 -9.49 2.29 19.91
C ALA A 146 -8.18 1.53 20.20
N LEU A 147 -8.25 0.50 21.03
CA LEU A 147 -7.12 -0.40 21.30
C LEU A 147 -6.69 -1.17 20.05
N GLY A 148 -7.66 -1.58 19.23
CA GLY A 148 -7.44 -2.25 17.95
C GLY A 148 -6.58 -1.40 17.01
N LEU A 149 -7.04 -0.17 16.77
CA LEU A 149 -6.40 0.81 15.89
C LEU A 149 -4.99 1.21 16.34
N CYS A 150 -4.78 1.39 17.64
CA CYS A 150 -3.49 1.86 18.14
C CYS A 150 -2.46 0.75 18.40
N TYR A 151 -2.89 -0.45 18.79
CA TYR A 151 -1.98 -1.48 19.30
C TYR A 151 -2.10 -2.80 18.54
N TYR A 152 -3.31 -3.31 18.33
CA TYR A 152 -3.49 -4.66 17.77
C TYR A 152 -3.03 -4.79 16.31
N PHE A 153 -3.41 -3.86 15.43
CA PHE A 153 -3.08 -3.96 14.00
C PHE A 153 -1.58 -3.78 13.70
N ARG A 154 -0.80 -3.27 14.68
CA ARG A 154 0.66 -3.16 14.57
C ARG A 154 1.38 -4.50 14.79
N LEU A 155 0.66 -5.50 15.30
CA LEU A 155 1.22 -6.79 15.65
C LEU A 155 1.11 -7.76 14.47
N ASP A 156 2.12 -8.61 14.34
CA ASP A 156 2.10 -9.80 13.51
C ASP A 156 1.18 -10.88 14.11
N GLU A 157 1.00 -12.01 13.42
CA GLU A 157 0.09 -13.08 13.85
C GLU A 157 0.41 -13.62 15.26
N ARG A 158 1.71 -13.74 15.58
CA ARG A 158 2.17 -14.16 16.92
C ARG A 158 1.80 -13.12 17.98
N GLY A 159 2.09 -11.85 17.72
CA GLY A 159 1.75 -10.76 18.62
C GLY A 159 0.24 -10.60 18.81
N ARG A 160 -0.56 -10.73 17.75
CA ARG A 160 -2.03 -10.70 17.81
C ARG A 160 -2.58 -11.81 18.71
N THR A 161 -2.01 -13.01 18.63
CA THR A 161 -2.39 -14.14 19.51
C THR A 161 -2.07 -13.84 20.98
N MET A 162 -0.86 -13.33 21.27
CA MET A 162 -0.47 -12.94 22.64
C MET A 162 -1.37 -11.82 23.19
N TYR A 163 -1.70 -10.84 22.34
CA TYR A 163 -2.56 -9.72 22.71
C TYR A 163 -3.99 -10.18 23.02
N ASN A 164 -4.54 -11.08 22.21
CA ASN A 164 -5.86 -11.66 22.46
C ASN A 164 -5.89 -12.42 23.80
N ASN A 165 -4.84 -13.18 24.13
CA ASN A 165 -4.73 -13.87 25.42
C ASN A 165 -4.64 -12.90 26.61
N LEU A 166 -3.81 -11.86 26.49
CA LEU A 166 -3.67 -10.80 27.51
C LEU A 166 -5.02 -10.13 27.79
N MET A 167 -5.74 -9.73 26.74
CA MET A 167 -7.05 -9.08 26.89
C MET A 167 -8.12 -10.05 27.38
N HIS A 168 -8.05 -11.32 26.99
CA HIS A 168 -8.98 -12.35 27.48
C HIS A 168 -8.85 -12.57 28.98
N GLN A 169 -7.64 -12.64 29.52
CA GLN A 169 -7.41 -12.79 30.96
C GLN A 169 -7.99 -11.62 31.76
N ARG A 170 -7.98 -10.41 31.19
CA ARG A 170 -8.43 -9.18 31.86
C ARG A 170 -9.93 -8.96 31.75
N ASN A 171 -10.47 -9.15 30.53
CA ASN A 171 -11.84 -8.79 30.17
C ASN A 171 -12.77 -10.01 30.03
N LYS A 172 -12.26 -11.24 30.23
CA LYS A 172 -12.98 -12.52 30.11
C LYS A 172 -13.68 -12.74 28.76
N ARG A 173 -13.26 -12.01 27.71
CA ARG A 173 -13.83 -12.03 26.37
C ARG A 173 -12.72 -12.05 25.33
N SER A 174 -12.99 -12.59 24.15
CA SER A 174 -12.00 -12.59 23.06
C SER A 174 -11.97 -11.22 22.39
N PHE A 175 -10.80 -10.58 22.43
CA PHE A 175 -10.57 -9.26 21.83
C PHE A 175 -10.72 -9.31 20.31
N SER A 176 -10.07 -10.28 19.65
CA SER A 176 -10.09 -10.41 18.19
C SER A 176 -11.49 -10.65 17.66
N LYS A 177 -12.27 -11.56 18.26
CA LYS A 177 -13.65 -11.84 17.82
C LYS A 177 -14.55 -10.60 17.88
N LEU A 178 -14.43 -9.80 18.94
CA LEU A 178 -15.20 -8.56 19.06
C LEU A 178 -14.75 -7.54 18.01
N LEU A 179 -13.45 -7.41 17.78
CA LEU A 179 -12.92 -6.48 16.78
C LEU A 179 -13.32 -6.92 15.35
N ASP A 180 -13.29 -8.21 15.05
CA ASP A 180 -13.68 -8.78 13.75
C ASP A 180 -15.17 -8.59 13.45
N ILE A 181 -16.03 -8.51 14.47
CA ILE A 181 -17.44 -8.13 14.30
C ILE A 181 -17.52 -6.67 13.85
N GLU A 182 -16.81 -5.75 14.51
CA GLU A 182 -16.81 -4.33 14.14
C GLU A 182 -16.21 -4.11 12.74
N ILE A 183 -15.12 -4.80 12.41
CA ILE A 183 -14.50 -4.76 11.08
C ILE A 183 -15.52 -5.20 10.02
N ARG A 184 -16.21 -6.32 10.23
CA ARG A 184 -17.21 -6.83 9.28
C ARG A 184 -18.40 -5.89 9.13
N ASN A 185 -18.91 -5.33 10.22
CA ASN A 185 -20.04 -4.41 10.19
C ASN A 185 -19.69 -3.12 9.43
N LEU A 186 -18.49 -2.57 9.65
CA LEU A 186 -18.05 -1.37 8.93
C LEU A 186 -17.80 -1.70 7.46
N SER A 187 -17.18 -2.85 7.17
CA SER A 187 -16.87 -3.28 5.81
C SER A 187 -18.10 -3.40 4.92
N LYS A 188 -19.24 -3.84 5.47
CA LYS A 188 -20.54 -3.91 4.77
C LYS A 188 -21.10 -2.53 4.39
N SER A 189 -20.62 -1.47 5.01
CA SER A 189 -21.09 -0.11 4.71
C SER A 189 -20.43 0.46 3.45
N PHE A 190 -19.27 -0.07 3.04
CA PHE A 190 -18.57 0.37 1.83
C PHE A 190 -19.24 -0.17 0.57
N GLU A 191 -19.13 0.61 -0.51
CA GLU A 191 -19.48 0.17 -1.85
C GLU A 191 -18.23 -0.36 -2.54
N ILE A 192 -18.33 -1.59 -3.02
CA ILE A 192 -17.19 -2.31 -3.57
C ILE A 192 -17.46 -2.50 -5.06
N PRO A 193 -16.55 -2.07 -5.93
CA PRO A 193 -16.65 -2.33 -7.36
C PRO A 193 -16.73 -3.84 -7.66
N PRO A 194 -17.45 -4.24 -8.72
CA PRO A 194 -17.78 -5.65 -9.01
C PRO A 194 -16.57 -6.56 -9.29
N GLN A 195 -15.38 -5.99 -9.55
CA GLN A 195 -14.14 -6.72 -9.85
C GLN A 195 -13.20 -6.89 -8.63
N ILE A 196 -13.63 -6.48 -7.44
CA ILE A 196 -12.78 -6.46 -6.24
C ILE A 196 -13.35 -7.38 -5.16
N ALA A 197 -12.54 -8.36 -4.74
CA ALA A 197 -12.86 -9.20 -3.61
C ALA A 197 -12.61 -8.51 -2.27
N LEU A 198 -13.60 -8.58 -1.38
CA LEU A 198 -13.52 -8.09 0.00
C LEU A 198 -12.93 -9.15 0.94
N HIS A 199 -11.64 -9.42 0.78
CA HIS A 199 -10.88 -10.29 1.68
C HIS A 199 -10.52 -9.60 2.99
N ASN A 200 -10.12 -10.37 4.00
CA ASN A 200 -9.88 -9.87 5.36
C ASN A 200 -8.84 -8.74 5.42
N THR A 201 -7.77 -8.82 4.62
CA THR A 201 -6.77 -7.75 4.54
C THR A 201 -7.37 -6.44 4.02
N LEU A 202 -8.23 -6.48 3.00
CA LEU A 202 -8.90 -5.28 2.49
C LEU A 202 -9.87 -4.70 3.52
N LYS A 203 -10.62 -5.55 4.25
CA LYS A 203 -11.49 -5.14 5.35
C LYS A 203 -10.72 -4.40 6.45
N GLU A 204 -9.58 -4.95 6.89
CA GLU A 204 -8.70 -4.31 7.88
C GLU A 204 -8.17 -2.97 7.37
N ASN A 205 -7.72 -2.91 6.11
CA ASN A 205 -7.20 -1.68 5.51
C ASN A 205 -8.25 -0.56 5.50
N LEU A 206 -9.47 -0.87 5.05
CA LEU A 206 -10.59 0.07 5.02
C LEU A 206 -10.96 0.54 6.43
N PHE A 207 -10.98 -0.38 7.39
CA PHE A 207 -11.27 -0.07 8.79
C PHE A 207 -10.28 0.93 9.38
N ILE A 208 -8.97 0.66 9.24
CA ILE A 208 -7.93 1.53 9.79
C ILE A 208 -7.93 2.89 9.09
N LEU A 209 -7.99 2.90 7.76
CA LEU A 209 -8.00 4.14 6.99
C LEU A 209 -9.22 5.00 7.33
N PHE A 210 -10.41 4.41 7.45
CA PHE A 210 -11.62 5.13 7.81
C PHE A 210 -11.48 5.87 9.14
N PHE A 211 -11.09 5.17 10.21
CA PHE A 211 -10.95 5.81 11.52
C PHE A 211 -9.83 6.84 11.54
N CYS A 212 -8.69 6.56 10.90
CA CYS A 212 -7.60 7.53 10.82
C CYS A 212 -8.00 8.82 10.09
N VAL A 213 -8.78 8.70 9.00
CA VAL A 213 -9.33 9.85 8.30
C VAL A 213 -10.36 10.59 9.15
N ALA A 214 -11.31 9.86 9.75
CA ALA A 214 -12.38 10.44 10.56
C ALA A 214 -11.88 11.20 11.80
N THR A 215 -10.79 10.74 12.43
CA THR A 215 -10.20 11.41 13.61
C THR A 215 -9.02 12.32 13.28
N SER A 216 -8.71 12.51 11.99
CA SER A 216 -7.50 13.23 11.53
C SER A 216 -6.20 12.71 12.19
N THR A 217 -6.13 11.41 12.46
CA THR A 217 -4.92 10.77 12.99
C THR A 217 -4.01 10.40 11.82
N PRO A 218 -2.76 10.89 11.75
CA PRO A 218 -1.85 10.57 10.66
C PRO A 218 -1.59 9.07 10.57
N VAL A 219 -1.68 8.52 9.37
CA VAL A 219 -1.44 7.09 9.10
C VAL A 219 -0.49 6.90 7.93
N ILE A 220 0.37 5.89 8.02
CA ILE A 220 1.14 5.36 6.90
C ILE A 220 0.77 3.90 6.67
N VAL A 221 0.46 3.60 5.42
CA VAL A 221 0.15 2.26 4.95
C VAL A 221 1.38 1.74 4.21
N VAL A 222 1.99 0.70 4.78
CA VAL A 222 3.18 0.04 4.26
C VAL A 222 2.82 -1.36 3.81
N GLY A 223 3.33 -1.81 2.67
CA GLY A 223 3.12 -3.19 2.21
C GLY A 223 3.84 -3.45 0.91
N LYS A 224 3.94 -4.72 0.48
CA LYS A 224 4.56 -5.06 -0.81
C LYS A 224 3.73 -4.54 -2.01
N PRO A 225 4.31 -4.37 -3.20
CA PRO A 225 3.54 -4.03 -4.39
C PRO A 225 2.40 -5.04 -4.65
N GLY A 226 1.21 -4.54 -4.98
CA GLY A 226 0.04 -5.38 -5.23
C GLY A 226 -0.76 -5.81 -3.99
N THR A 227 -0.43 -5.39 -2.78
CA THR A 227 -1.21 -5.70 -1.55
C THR A 227 -2.42 -4.78 -1.33
N SER A 228 -3.11 -4.35 -2.39
CA SER A 228 -4.35 -3.54 -2.31
C SER A 228 -4.27 -2.21 -1.54
N LYS A 229 -3.07 -1.61 -1.40
CA LYS A 229 -2.86 -0.34 -0.67
C LYS A 229 -3.64 0.81 -1.29
N THR A 230 -3.31 1.13 -2.54
CA THR A 230 -3.96 2.19 -3.33
C THR A 230 -5.43 1.88 -3.56
N LEU A 231 -5.79 0.60 -3.71
CA LEU A 231 -7.18 0.16 -3.88
C LEU A 231 -8.04 0.51 -2.66
N SER A 232 -7.56 0.20 -1.46
CA SER A 232 -8.26 0.54 -0.22
C SER A 232 -8.47 2.04 -0.06
N LEU A 233 -7.50 2.85 -0.47
CA LEU A 233 -7.62 4.29 -0.47
C LEU A 233 -8.66 4.76 -1.51
N GLN A 234 -8.62 4.24 -2.74
CA GLN A 234 -9.60 4.60 -3.78
C GLN A 234 -11.04 4.31 -3.35
N ILE A 235 -11.30 3.14 -2.77
CA ILE A 235 -12.63 2.78 -2.25
C ILE A 235 -13.07 3.76 -1.17
N LEU A 236 -12.16 4.13 -0.25
CA LEU A 236 -12.46 5.12 0.79
C LEU A 236 -12.79 6.49 0.21
N LEU A 237 -12.00 6.98 -0.77
CA LEU A 237 -12.20 8.27 -1.41
C LEU A 237 -13.53 8.33 -2.16
N ASP A 238 -13.90 7.25 -2.86
CA ASP A 238 -15.15 7.16 -3.59
C ASP A 238 -16.36 7.08 -2.64
N THR A 239 -16.25 6.28 -1.58
CA THR A 239 -17.29 6.14 -0.55
C THR A 239 -17.54 7.44 0.21
N LEU A 240 -16.48 8.17 0.57
CA LEU A 240 -16.56 9.44 1.27
C LEU A 240 -16.72 10.65 0.34
N SER A 241 -16.97 10.43 -0.95
CA SER A 241 -17.22 11.52 -1.91
C SER A 241 -18.54 12.24 -1.61
N HIS A 242 -18.68 13.48 -2.07
CA HIS A 242 -19.94 14.25 -1.95
C HIS A 242 -21.17 13.52 -2.52
N ARG A 243 -20.97 12.64 -3.51
CA ARG A 243 -22.05 11.89 -4.16
C ARG A 243 -22.53 10.73 -3.29
N ASN A 244 -21.60 9.98 -2.71
CA ASN A 244 -21.90 8.70 -2.06
C ASN A 244 -22.09 8.83 -0.53
N ILE A 245 -21.66 9.95 0.08
CA ILE A 245 -21.68 10.13 1.53
C ILE A 245 -23.07 9.94 2.18
N LYS A 246 -24.15 10.35 1.51
CA LYS A 246 -25.52 10.19 2.02
C LYS A 246 -25.89 8.71 2.13
N HIS A 247 -25.58 7.94 1.10
CA HIS A 247 -25.84 6.52 1.07
C HIS A 247 -24.96 5.76 2.07
N PHE A 248 -23.68 6.14 2.18
CA PHE A 248 -22.77 5.59 3.17
C PHE A 248 -23.25 5.83 4.61
N ASN A 249 -23.67 7.06 4.94
CA ASN A 249 -24.23 7.38 6.25
C ASN A 249 -25.52 6.60 6.57
N GLN A 250 -26.32 6.25 5.55
CA GLN A 250 -27.49 5.39 5.73
C GLN A 250 -27.06 3.94 6.04
N LYS A 251 -26.16 3.37 5.23
CA LYS A 251 -25.62 2.02 5.46
C LYS A 251 -24.92 1.88 6.81
N LEU A 252 -24.24 2.92 7.28
CA LEU A 252 -23.65 2.94 8.62
C LEU A 252 -24.73 2.74 9.69
N LYS A 253 -25.84 3.49 9.61
CA LYS A 253 -26.96 3.34 10.55
C LYS A 253 -27.56 1.95 10.51
N ASP A 254 -27.75 1.40 9.32
CA ASP A 254 -28.28 0.04 9.13
C ASP A 254 -27.35 -1.02 9.76
N ASN A 255 -26.03 -0.77 9.74
CA ASN A 255 -25.00 -1.60 10.37
C ASN A 255 -24.68 -1.22 11.83
N GLN A 256 -25.60 -0.54 12.52
CA GLN A 256 -25.48 -0.14 13.94
C GLN A 256 -24.38 0.88 14.25
N PHE A 257 -23.91 1.62 13.24
CA PHE A 257 -22.98 2.73 13.38
C PHE A 257 -23.70 4.06 13.19
N HIS A 258 -23.75 4.87 14.25
CA HIS A 258 -24.38 6.19 14.22
C HIS A 258 -23.35 7.31 14.09
N PHE A 259 -22.43 7.16 13.14
CA PHE A 259 -21.40 8.16 12.88
C PHE A 259 -21.94 9.25 11.95
N ASN A 260 -21.66 10.50 12.29
CA ASN A 260 -21.90 11.62 11.39
C ASN A 260 -20.64 11.89 10.56
N VAL A 261 -20.52 11.22 9.41
CA VAL A 261 -19.35 11.33 8.55
C VAL A 261 -19.56 12.41 7.51
N LYS A 262 -18.55 13.27 7.37
CA LYS A 262 -18.52 14.39 6.41
C LYS A 262 -17.92 13.94 5.07
N PRO A 263 -18.33 14.56 3.95
CA PRO A 263 -17.68 14.34 2.67
C PRO A 263 -16.20 14.74 2.72
N LEU A 264 -15.40 14.03 1.94
CA LEU A 264 -13.95 14.13 1.91
C LEU A 264 -13.49 14.92 0.67
N GLN A 265 -12.67 15.94 0.89
CA GLN A 265 -11.90 16.59 -0.15
C GLN A 265 -10.43 16.24 0.04
N TYR A 266 -9.80 15.71 -1.00
CA TYR A 266 -8.41 15.27 -0.92
C TYR A 266 -7.52 15.97 -1.94
N ILE A 267 -6.24 16.11 -1.56
CA ILE A 267 -5.15 16.48 -2.45
C ILE A 267 -4.14 15.35 -2.39
N SER A 268 -3.66 14.89 -3.55
CA SER A 268 -2.70 13.81 -3.63
C SER A 268 -1.36 14.30 -4.17
N PHE A 269 -0.28 13.75 -3.65
CA PHE A 269 1.09 14.05 -4.06
C PHE A 269 1.91 12.78 -4.13
N GLN A 270 2.73 12.66 -5.17
CA GLN A 270 3.57 11.50 -5.39
C GLN A 270 5.01 11.82 -5.01
N GLY A 271 5.59 11.01 -4.13
CA GLY A 271 6.97 11.11 -3.72
C GLY A 271 7.94 10.74 -4.82
N THR A 272 9.03 11.51 -4.92
CA THR A 272 10.15 11.26 -5.82
C THR A 272 11.47 11.45 -5.08
N LYS A 273 12.57 10.92 -5.63
CA LYS A 273 13.91 11.09 -5.03
C LYS A 273 14.43 12.53 -5.07
N ASN A 274 13.81 13.40 -5.86
CA ASN A 274 14.16 14.82 -5.96
C ASN A 274 13.22 15.73 -5.15
N CYS A 275 12.35 15.15 -4.31
CA CYS A 275 11.39 15.90 -3.50
C CYS A 275 12.11 16.86 -2.53
N LYS A 276 11.63 18.10 -2.47
CA LYS A 276 12.12 19.16 -1.58
C LYS A 276 11.15 19.40 -0.42
N PRO A 277 11.65 19.77 0.78
CA PRO A 277 10.79 20.11 1.92
C PRO A 277 9.82 21.28 1.66
N SER A 278 10.24 22.28 0.86
CA SER A 278 9.40 23.45 0.54
C SER A 278 8.11 23.06 -0.21
N THR A 279 8.21 22.13 -1.16
CA THR A 279 7.06 21.61 -1.91
C THR A 279 6.04 20.93 -0.99
N ILE A 280 6.51 20.14 -0.02
CA ILE A 280 5.61 19.52 0.98
C ILE A 280 4.92 20.60 1.82
N LYS A 281 5.63 21.67 2.18
CA LYS A 281 5.06 22.77 2.96
C LYS A 281 3.97 23.52 2.20
N GLU A 282 4.27 23.91 0.96
CA GLU A 282 3.33 24.62 0.10
C GLU A 282 2.06 23.80 -0.13
N LEU A 283 2.22 22.49 -0.36
CA LEU A 283 1.10 21.57 -0.53
C LEU A 283 0.27 21.43 0.75
N TRP A 284 0.94 21.33 1.91
CA TRP A 284 0.27 21.29 3.20
C TRP A 284 -0.54 22.56 3.44
N ASP A 285 0.07 23.72 3.22
CA ASP A 285 -0.57 25.02 3.43
C ASP A 285 -1.73 25.24 2.45
N HIS A 286 -1.59 24.80 1.20
CA HIS A 286 -2.68 24.80 0.22
C HIS A 286 -3.84 23.89 0.67
N THR A 287 -3.53 22.71 1.19
CA THR A 287 -4.53 21.77 1.70
C THR A 287 -5.25 22.32 2.93
N GLU A 288 -4.51 22.94 3.85
CA GLU A 288 -5.05 23.53 5.08
C GLU A 288 -6.06 24.65 4.79
N ARG A 289 -5.93 25.39 3.68
CA ARG A 289 -6.92 26.42 3.29
C ARG A 289 -8.32 25.85 3.10
N TYR A 290 -8.45 24.62 2.59
CA TYR A 290 -9.75 23.95 2.43
C TYR A 290 -10.33 23.46 3.76
N SER A 291 -9.50 23.29 4.79
CA SER A 291 -9.94 22.86 6.13
C SER A 291 -10.78 23.89 6.88
N ASN A 292 -10.85 25.14 6.39
CA ASN A 292 -11.68 26.18 7.00
C ASN A 292 -13.18 25.88 6.86
N ASP A 293 -13.57 25.10 5.85
CA ASP A 293 -14.95 24.65 5.70
C ASP A 293 -15.22 23.46 6.62
N LYS A 294 -16.01 23.70 7.68
CA LYS A 294 -16.38 22.68 8.66
C LYS A 294 -17.32 21.61 8.10
N THR A 295 -17.88 21.79 6.91
CA THR A 295 -18.80 20.81 6.30
C THR A 295 -18.06 19.66 5.63
N ILE A 296 -16.76 19.83 5.34
CA ILE A 296 -15.91 18.84 4.69
C ILE A 296 -14.79 18.36 5.61
N THR A 297 -14.28 17.17 5.34
CA THR A 297 -13.01 16.68 5.89
C THR A 297 -11.94 16.86 4.82
N THR A 298 -10.82 17.50 5.15
CA THR A 298 -9.70 17.66 4.22
C THR A 298 -8.62 16.62 4.46
N LEU A 299 -8.13 15.98 3.39
CA LEU A 299 -7.12 14.93 3.42
C LEU A 299 -5.95 15.23 2.49
N LEU A 300 -4.73 15.08 3.01
CA LEU A 300 -3.51 15.03 2.22
C LEU A 300 -3.06 13.57 2.03
N ILE A 301 -2.95 13.14 0.78
CA ILE A 301 -2.46 11.82 0.38
C ILE A 301 -1.04 11.96 -0.13
N PHE A 302 -0.11 11.20 0.46
CA PHE A 302 1.29 11.15 0.04
C PHE A 302 1.60 9.74 -0.47
N ASP A 303 1.52 9.54 -1.78
CA ASP A 303 1.87 8.27 -2.42
C ASP A 303 3.39 8.13 -2.57
N GLU A 304 3.90 6.91 -2.44
CA GLU A 304 5.34 6.60 -2.49
C GLU A 304 6.23 7.45 -1.57
N ILE A 305 5.77 7.72 -0.34
CA ILE A 305 6.52 8.52 0.66
C ILE A 305 7.92 7.92 0.96
N GLY A 306 8.08 6.61 0.81
CA GLY A 306 9.37 5.92 0.97
C GLY A 306 10.42 6.30 -0.07
N LEU A 307 10.03 6.77 -1.26
CA LEU A 307 10.96 7.33 -2.24
C LEU A 307 11.46 8.71 -1.80
N ALA A 308 10.57 9.53 -1.25
CA ALA A 308 10.92 10.85 -0.71
C ALA A 308 11.87 10.76 0.49
N GLU A 309 11.85 9.66 1.26
CA GLU A 309 12.81 9.42 2.35
C GLU A 309 14.26 9.26 1.85
N GLN A 310 14.43 8.79 0.61
CA GLN A 310 15.75 8.63 -0.02
C GLN A 310 16.30 9.93 -0.63
N SER A 311 15.50 11.00 -0.63
CA SER A 311 15.93 12.29 -1.18
C SER A 311 17.09 12.88 -0.37
N PRO A 312 18.15 13.39 -1.03
CA PRO A 312 19.27 14.04 -0.35
C PRO A 312 18.83 15.31 0.41
N HIS A 313 17.67 15.86 0.09
CA HIS A 313 17.12 17.07 0.74
C HIS A 313 16.39 16.79 2.06
N ASN A 314 16.31 15.53 2.51
CA ASN A 314 15.59 15.10 3.72
C ASN A 314 14.19 15.76 3.87
N PRO A 315 13.32 15.64 2.85
CA PRO A 315 12.07 16.39 2.76
C PRO A 315 11.08 16.04 3.87
N LEU A 316 11.13 14.80 4.37
CA LEU A 316 10.20 14.31 5.41
C LEU A 316 10.49 14.89 6.80
N LYS A 317 11.61 15.60 7.01
CA LYS A 317 11.90 16.26 8.30
C LYS A 317 10.83 17.28 8.66
N ILE A 318 10.23 17.95 7.67
CA ILE A 318 9.17 18.94 7.90
C ILE A 318 7.89 18.32 8.49
N LEU A 319 7.62 17.05 8.18
CA LEU A 319 6.48 16.32 8.72
C LEU A 319 6.55 16.18 10.24
N HIS A 320 7.74 16.29 10.85
CA HIS A 320 7.86 16.26 12.30
C HIS A 320 7.05 17.36 12.99
N GLN A 321 7.01 18.55 12.40
CA GLN A 321 6.26 19.69 12.91
C GLN A 321 4.79 19.63 12.47
N LEU A 322 4.54 19.25 11.21
CA LEU A 322 3.19 19.26 10.64
C LEU A 322 2.27 18.18 11.25
N LEU A 323 2.82 17.03 11.65
CA LEU A 323 2.05 15.89 12.16
C LEU A 323 1.81 15.91 13.68
N GLU A 324 2.37 16.86 14.44
CA GLU A 324 2.21 16.88 15.90
C GLU A 324 0.82 17.35 16.32
N HIS A 325 0.27 18.35 15.62
CA HIS A 325 -1.10 18.85 15.79
C HIS A 325 -1.74 19.09 14.41
N PRO A 326 -2.06 18.01 13.68
CA PRO A 326 -2.54 18.13 12.32
C PRO A 326 -3.96 18.72 12.31
N LYS A 327 -4.18 19.79 11.53
CA LYS A 327 -5.52 20.32 11.25
C LYS A 327 -6.23 19.57 10.13
N ILE A 328 -5.46 18.91 9.29
CA ILE A 328 -5.92 18.10 8.15
C ILE A 328 -5.60 16.63 8.39
N SER A 329 -6.36 15.73 7.79
CA SER A 329 -6.01 14.31 7.78
C SER A 329 -4.80 14.06 6.87
N PHE A 330 -3.99 13.04 7.20
CA PHE A 330 -2.80 12.67 6.45
C PHE A 330 -2.72 11.15 6.27
N VAL A 331 -2.59 10.70 5.01
CA VAL A 331 -2.38 9.30 4.64
C VAL A 331 -1.12 9.18 3.77
N GLY A 332 -0.11 8.49 4.26
CA GLY A 332 1.07 8.10 3.48
C GLY A 332 0.96 6.68 2.94
N ILE A 333 1.37 6.42 1.70
CA ILE A 333 1.52 5.08 1.14
C ILE A 333 3.00 4.84 0.86
N SER A 334 3.50 3.67 1.25
CA SER A 334 4.88 3.29 0.98
C SER A 334 5.01 1.79 0.68
N ASN A 335 6.01 1.45 -0.12
CA ASN A 335 6.46 0.07 -0.28
C ASN A 335 7.47 -0.34 0.80
N TRP A 336 8.01 0.60 1.58
CA TRP A 336 8.99 0.34 2.64
C TRP A 336 8.63 1.06 3.94
N SER A 337 9.06 0.50 5.06
CA SER A 337 8.99 1.16 6.37
C SER A 337 9.91 2.38 6.41
N LEU A 338 9.44 3.44 7.09
CA LEU A 338 10.20 4.66 7.33
C LEU A 338 11.05 4.54 8.61
N ASP A 339 11.85 5.57 8.91
CA ASP A 339 12.59 5.64 10.18
C ASP A 339 11.68 5.79 11.43
N ALA A 340 12.19 5.40 12.59
CA ALA A 340 11.41 5.40 13.83
C ALA A 340 10.96 6.81 14.25
N ALA A 341 11.74 7.85 13.91
CA ALA A 341 11.41 9.23 14.25
C ALA A 341 10.11 9.69 13.56
N LYS A 342 9.89 9.27 12.31
CA LYS A 342 8.66 9.57 11.56
C LYS A 342 7.54 8.63 11.99
N MET A 343 7.82 7.34 12.11
CA MET A 343 6.82 6.34 12.52
C MET A 343 6.19 6.64 13.89
N ASN A 344 6.94 7.15 14.87
CA ASN A 344 6.37 7.47 16.19
C ASN A 344 5.30 8.59 16.17
N ARG A 345 5.22 9.38 15.09
CA ARG A 345 4.24 10.47 14.93
C ARG A 345 2.98 10.06 14.19
N MET A 346 2.98 8.90 13.54
CA MET A 346 1.87 8.38 12.75
C MET A 346 1.51 6.94 13.19
N ILE A 347 0.34 6.45 12.78
CA ILE A 347 0.02 5.03 12.90
C ILE A 347 0.65 4.33 11.70
N MET A 348 1.48 3.33 11.95
CA MET A 348 1.99 2.48 10.89
C MET A 348 1.11 1.24 10.78
N HIS A 349 0.45 1.10 9.63
CA HIS A 349 -0.26 -0.10 9.25
C HIS A 349 0.57 -0.88 8.24
N SER A 350 1.01 -2.09 8.62
CA SER A 350 1.76 -2.98 7.74
C SER A 350 0.80 -4.01 7.16
N ILE A 351 0.64 -4.00 5.84
CA ILE A 351 -0.25 -4.90 5.13
C ILE A 351 0.48 -6.23 4.90
N PRO A 352 -0.03 -7.34 5.48
CA PRO A 352 0.54 -8.65 5.24
C PRO A 352 0.35 -9.09 3.78
N LEU A 353 1.14 -10.07 3.35
CA LEU A 353 0.86 -10.77 2.11
C LEU A 353 -0.48 -11.49 2.19
N MET A 354 -1.20 -11.57 1.06
CA MET A 354 -2.46 -12.30 1.00
C MET A 354 -2.22 -13.79 1.29
N ASP A 355 -3.10 -14.36 2.08
CA ASP A 355 -3.18 -15.79 2.35
C ASP A 355 -3.88 -16.53 1.21
N HIS A 356 -3.89 -17.86 1.30
CA HIS A 356 -4.53 -18.73 0.30
C HIS A 356 -5.99 -18.36 0.06
N ASN A 357 -6.74 -18.10 1.14
CA ASN A 357 -8.15 -17.76 1.07
C ASN A 357 -8.36 -16.39 0.41
N GLY A 358 -7.55 -15.38 0.74
CA GLY A 358 -7.60 -14.08 0.09
C GLY A 358 -7.26 -14.15 -1.41
N LEU A 359 -6.32 -15.00 -1.81
CA LEU A 359 -6.02 -15.26 -3.23
C LEU A 359 -7.20 -15.93 -3.95
N MET A 360 -7.86 -16.89 -3.31
CA MET A 360 -9.04 -17.58 -3.84
C MET A 360 -10.20 -16.60 -4.05
N GLU A 361 -10.58 -15.85 -3.01
CA GLU A 361 -11.63 -14.84 -3.10
C GLU A 361 -11.35 -13.81 -4.20
N THR A 362 -10.09 -13.36 -4.31
CA THR A 362 -9.66 -12.42 -5.36
C THR A 362 -9.78 -13.03 -6.76
N ALA A 363 -9.38 -14.28 -6.94
CA ALA A 363 -9.50 -14.95 -8.22
C ALA A 363 -10.96 -15.14 -8.63
N ILE A 364 -11.83 -15.56 -7.71
CA ILE A 364 -13.28 -15.71 -7.94
C ILE A 364 -13.89 -14.38 -8.38
N SER A 365 -13.64 -13.28 -7.66
CA SER A 365 -14.20 -11.96 -8.01
C SER A 365 -13.71 -11.43 -9.37
N ILE A 366 -12.47 -11.74 -9.77
CA ILE A 366 -11.97 -11.41 -11.11
C ILE A 366 -12.72 -12.23 -12.18
N LEU A 367 -13.11 -13.47 -11.87
CA LEU A 367 -13.74 -14.42 -12.79
C LEU A 367 -15.26 -14.29 -12.87
N GLU A 368 -15.97 -13.89 -11.82
CA GLU A 368 -17.43 -13.72 -11.79
C GLU A 368 -17.95 -12.75 -12.87
N ASN A 369 -17.11 -11.83 -13.35
CA ASN A 369 -17.43 -10.91 -14.45
C ASN A 369 -17.13 -11.50 -15.84
N SER A 370 -16.50 -12.67 -15.92
CA SER A 370 -16.31 -13.40 -17.16
C SER A 370 -17.42 -14.44 -17.27
N ASN A 371 -18.13 -14.50 -18.40
CA ASN A 371 -19.17 -15.52 -18.67
C ASN A 371 -18.61 -16.96 -18.81
N SER A 372 -17.42 -17.23 -18.25
CA SER A 372 -16.69 -18.48 -18.40
C SER A 372 -16.92 -19.40 -17.21
N THR A 373 -17.26 -20.66 -17.48
CA THR A 373 -17.33 -21.74 -16.49
C THR A 373 -15.89 -22.13 -16.09
N PHE A 374 -15.19 -21.24 -15.41
CA PHE A 374 -13.83 -21.51 -14.96
C PHE A 374 -13.87 -22.52 -13.81
N LEU A 375 -13.21 -23.67 -13.98
CA LEU A 375 -13.24 -24.75 -12.99
C LEU A 375 -12.48 -24.31 -11.72
N ASP A 376 -13.06 -24.45 -10.54
CA ASP A 376 -12.41 -24.14 -9.25
C ASP A 376 -11.01 -24.77 -9.12
N GLN A 377 -10.84 -25.97 -9.67
CA GLN A 377 -9.55 -26.68 -9.70
C GLN A 377 -8.47 -25.92 -10.47
N ALA A 378 -8.82 -25.19 -11.54
CA ALA A 378 -7.86 -24.39 -12.29
C ALA A 378 -7.38 -23.19 -11.47
N ILE A 379 -8.26 -22.58 -10.67
CA ILE A 379 -7.89 -21.49 -9.75
C ILE A 379 -6.93 -22.02 -8.69
N ILE A 380 -7.28 -23.15 -8.06
CA ILE A 380 -6.45 -23.81 -7.05
C ILE A 380 -5.06 -24.12 -7.61
N ASN A 381 -4.99 -24.61 -8.85
CA ASN A 381 -3.72 -24.89 -9.52
C ASN A 381 -2.89 -23.61 -9.72
N ILE A 382 -3.50 -22.52 -10.19
CA ILE A 382 -2.80 -21.23 -10.38
C ILE A 382 -2.27 -20.69 -9.04
N ILE A 383 -3.10 -20.71 -7.99
CA ILE A 383 -2.70 -20.29 -6.64
C ILE A 383 -1.55 -21.15 -6.13
N THR A 384 -1.64 -22.47 -6.31
CA THR A 384 -0.59 -23.40 -5.87
C THR A 384 0.73 -23.16 -6.61
N VAL A 385 0.71 -22.88 -7.92
CA VAL A 385 1.90 -22.50 -8.68
C VAL A 385 2.50 -21.21 -8.13
N TYR A 386 1.68 -20.16 -7.97
CA TYR A 386 2.13 -18.88 -7.43
C TYR A 386 2.73 -19.01 -6.04
N GLU A 387 2.06 -19.72 -5.12
CA GLU A 387 2.56 -19.94 -3.77
C GLU A 387 3.88 -20.72 -3.75
N ARG A 388 4.04 -21.74 -4.59
CA ARG A 388 5.29 -22.50 -4.69
C ARG A 388 6.45 -21.64 -5.20
N ILE A 389 6.19 -20.73 -6.14
CA ILE A 389 7.18 -19.76 -6.62
C ILE A 389 7.56 -18.78 -5.50
N MET A 390 6.57 -18.23 -4.78
CA MET A 390 6.78 -17.27 -3.69
C MET A 390 7.48 -17.87 -2.46
N LYS A 391 7.11 -19.10 -2.08
CA LYS A 391 7.66 -19.80 -0.91
C LYS A 391 9.03 -20.42 -1.19
N ASP A 392 9.49 -20.41 -2.44
CA ASP A 392 10.77 -20.99 -2.78
C ASP A 392 11.91 -20.23 -2.09
N GLN A 393 12.77 -20.98 -1.40
CA GLN A 393 13.92 -20.43 -0.68
C GLN A 393 15.20 -20.52 -1.50
N THR A 394 15.15 -21.11 -2.70
CA THR A 394 16.33 -21.17 -3.58
C THR A 394 16.47 -19.90 -4.41
N ASN A 395 17.65 -19.68 -4.98
CA ASN A 395 17.90 -18.54 -5.86
C ASN A 395 17.21 -18.67 -7.23
N ALA A 396 16.42 -19.73 -7.47
CA ALA A 396 15.73 -19.97 -8.74
C ALA A 396 14.73 -18.87 -9.09
N PHE A 397 14.04 -18.30 -8.08
CA PHE A 397 13.07 -17.21 -8.28
C PHE A 397 13.47 -15.92 -7.54
N LYS A 398 14.63 -15.94 -6.87
CA LYS A 398 15.18 -14.84 -6.08
C LYS A 398 16.57 -14.51 -6.59
N LEU A 399 16.69 -13.40 -7.29
CA LEU A 399 17.98 -12.87 -7.73
C LEU A 399 18.65 -12.13 -6.58
N ASN A 400 19.98 -12.27 -6.46
CA ASN A 400 20.79 -11.59 -5.44
C ASN A 400 20.34 -11.84 -3.97
N GLY A 401 19.71 -13.00 -3.73
CA GLY A 401 19.46 -13.59 -2.42
C GLY A 401 18.43 -12.87 -1.53
N ASN A 402 17.71 -11.83 -1.99
CA ASN A 402 16.98 -10.99 -1.03
C ASN A 402 15.73 -10.21 -1.50
N SER A 403 15.38 -10.18 -2.79
CA SER A 403 14.12 -9.57 -3.28
C SER A 403 13.31 -10.56 -4.11
N ASP A 404 11.99 -10.55 -3.89
CA ASP A 404 11.05 -11.35 -4.70
C ASP A 404 10.93 -10.70 -6.08
N PHE A 405 11.28 -11.43 -7.15
CA PHE A 405 11.19 -10.93 -8.53
C PHE A 405 9.73 -10.89 -9.03
N PHE A 406 8.92 -11.86 -8.59
CA PHE A 406 7.49 -11.92 -8.89
C PHE A 406 6.67 -11.44 -7.69
N GLY A 407 5.45 -10.96 -7.95
CA GLY A 407 4.52 -10.51 -6.92
C GLY A 407 3.05 -10.74 -7.28
N ALA A 408 2.15 -10.20 -6.43
CA ALA A 408 0.72 -10.41 -6.56
C ALA A 408 0.13 -9.92 -7.91
N ARG A 409 0.76 -8.92 -8.54
CA ARG A 409 0.33 -8.42 -9.85
C ARG A 409 0.57 -9.42 -10.98
N ASP A 410 1.58 -10.27 -10.87
CA ASP A 410 1.82 -11.37 -11.83
C ASP A 410 0.72 -12.43 -11.72
N PHE A 411 0.32 -12.74 -10.48
CA PHE A 411 -0.82 -13.61 -10.20
C PHE A 411 -2.12 -13.03 -10.77
N TYR A 412 -2.44 -11.74 -10.52
CA TYR A 412 -3.65 -11.11 -11.06
C TYR A 412 -3.67 -11.11 -12.59
N ALA A 413 -2.53 -10.82 -13.23
CA ALA A 413 -2.42 -10.83 -14.68
C ALA A 413 -2.55 -12.25 -15.26
N LEU A 414 -2.07 -13.28 -14.56
CA LEU A 414 -2.28 -14.68 -14.94
C LEU A 414 -3.74 -15.09 -14.87
N ILE A 415 -4.46 -14.75 -13.79
CA ILE A 415 -5.90 -15.03 -13.66
C ILE A 415 -6.68 -14.36 -14.80
N LYS A 416 -6.42 -13.07 -15.07
CA LYS A 416 -7.06 -12.34 -16.17
C LYS A 416 -6.77 -12.94 -17.55
N HIS A 417 -5.54 -13.38 -17.79
CA HIS A 417 -5.18 -14.02 -19.04
C HIS A 417 -5.89 -15.38 -19.22
N GLN A 418 -5.99 -16.19 -18.18
CA GLN A 418 -6.69 -17.48 -18.24
C GLN A 418 -8.20 -17.30 -18.41
N ALA A 419 -8.81 -16.30 -17.75
CA ALA A 419 -10.22 -15.96 -17.90
C ALA A 419 -10.60 -15.66 -19.37
N THR A 420 -9.76 -14.88 -20.05
CA THR A 420 -10.00 -14.42 -21.43
C THR A 420 -9.78 -15.49 -22.50
N HIS A 421 -9.02 -16.55 -22.21
CA HIS A 421 -8.63 -17.59 -23.16
C HIS A 421 -9.25 -18.97 -22.86
N SER A 422 -10.20 -19.04 -21.92
CA SER A 422 -10.91 -20.27 -21.56
C SER A 422 -11.99 -20.68 -22.58
N GLU A 423 -12.33 -19.80 -23.52
CA GLU A 423 -13.25 -20.11 -24.62
C GLU A 423 -12.54 -20.91 -25.72
N GLY A 424 -12.56 -22.24 -25.62
CA GLY A 424 -12.47 -23.08 -26.82
C GLY A 424 -11.41 -24.19 -26.89
N SER A 425 -10.62 -24.48 -25.85
CA SER A 425 -9.79 -25.70 -25.89
C SER A 425 -9.58 -26.38 -24.54
N ASN A 426 -9.85 -27.69 -24.48
CA ASN A 426 -9.60 -28.57 -23.33
C ASN A 426 -8.11 -28.72 -22.94
N LYS A 427 -7.19 -28.03 -23.64
CA LYS A 427 -5.78 -27.94 -23.27
C LYS A 427 -5.48 -26.52 -22.81
N GLN A 428 -5.52 -26.30 -21.50
CA GLN A 428 -5.09 -25.03 -20.89
C GLN A 428 -3.68 -24.67 -21.41
N SER A 429 -3.55 -23.59 -22.19
CA SER A 429 -2.25 -23.15 -22.70
C SER A 429 -1.32 -22.76 -21.53
N LEU A 430 -0.03 -23.07 -21.64
CA LEU A 430 0.97 -22.59 -20.66
C LEU A 430 1.44 -21.15 -20.96
N GLU A 431 0.92 -20.53 -22.03
CA GLU A 431 1.25 -19.16 -22.44
C GLU A 431 1.14 -18.17 -21.27
N GLY A 432 0.01 -18.16 -20.57
CA GLY A 432 -0.20 -17.24 -19.45
C GLY A 432 0.84 -17.38 -18.35
N TYR A 433 1.29 -18.61 -18.06
CA TYR A 433 2.32 -18.86 -17.05
C TYR A 433 3.66 -18.31 -17.51
N PHE A 434 4.07 -18.56 -18.75
CA PHE A 434 5.35 -18.09 -19.28
C PHE A 434 5.38 -16.57 -19.49
N ARG A 435 4.25 -15.94 -19.79
CA ARG A 435 4.14 -14.49 -19.91
C ARG A 435 4.21 -13.76 -18.57
N ASN A 436 3.55 -14.30 -17.54
CA ASN A 436 3.45 -13.63 -16.25
C ASN A 436 4.56 -14.03 -15.26
N PHE A 437 5.15 -15.21 -15.42
CA PHE A 437 6.32 -15.63 -14.65
C PHE A 437 7.62 -15.60 -15.47
N GLY A 438 7.71 -14.80 -16.53
CA GLY A 438 8.91 -14.65 -17.37
C GLY A 438 9.97 -13.70 -16.80
N GLY A 439 11.06 -13.44 -17.54
CA GLY A 439 12.11 -12.49 -17.17
C GLY A 439 13.36 -13.11 -16.51
N LEU A 440 13.27 -14.37 -16.08
CA LEU A 440 14.42 -15.18 -15.64
C LEU A 440 14.70 -16.27 -16.67
N ASP A 441 15.98 -16.56 -16.95
CA ASP A 441 16.35 -17.59 -17.94
C ASP A 441 17.57 -18.45 -17.55
N HIS A 442 17.95 -18.44 -16.27
CA HIS A 442 19.02 -19.33 -15.81
C HIS A 442 18.52 -20.78 -15.66
N ASN A 443 19.45 -21.74 -15.67
CA ASN A 443 19.11 -23.17 -15.75
C ASN A 443 18.24 -23.65 -14.57
N ASP A 444 18.54 -23.16 -13.36
CA ASP A 444 17.81 -23.56 -12.15
C ASP A 444 16.36 -23.09 -12.16
N TYR A 445 16.11 -21.85 -12.59
CA TYR A 445 14.77 -21.32 -12.82
C TYR A 445 13.96 -22.21 -13.77
N ARG A 446 14.51 -22.52 -14.96
CA ARG A 446 13.80 -23.33 -15.98
C ARG A 446 13.45 -24.73 -15.46
N LYS A 447 14.40 -25.40 -14.80
CA LYS A 447 14.20 -26.72 -14.20
C LYS A 447 13.10 -26.68 -13.14
N LYS A 448 13.14 -25.67 -12.27
CA LYS A 448 12.24 -25.57 -11.13
C LYS A 448 10.83 -25.15 -11.52
N LEU A 449 10.69 -24.19 -12.43
CA LEU A 449 9.39 -23.83 -12.99
C LEU A 449 8.76 -25.03 -13.72
N SER A 450 9.54 -25.72 -14.56
CA SER A 450 9.04 -26.92 -15.27
C SER A 450 8.58 -28.00 -14.31
N ARG A 451 9.31 -28.23 -13.21
CA ARG A 451 8.92 -29.16 -12.15
C ARG A 451 7.62 -28.74 -11.45
N ILE A 452 7.48 -27.47 -11.08
CA ILE A 452 6.26 -26.95 -10.44
C ILE A 452 5.06 -27.12 -11.38
N LEU A 453 5.18 -26.73 -12.66
CA LEU A 453 4.09 -26.87 -13.63
C LEU A 453 3.73 -28.34 -13.89
N LYS A 454 4.72 -29.23 -13.96
CA LYS A 454 4.52 -30.69 -14.08
C LYS A 454 3.69 -31.24 -12.92
N GLU A 455 4.13 -30.95 -11.69
CA GLU A 455 3.52 -31.48 -10.46
C GLU A 455 2.13 -30.90 -10.18
N VAL A 456 1.92 -29.61 -10.44
CA VAL A 456 0.64 -28.94 -10.08
C VAL A 456 -0.40 -29.10 -11.19
N LEU A 457 0.00 -29.10 -12.46
CA LEU A 457 -0.94 -29.18 -13.59
C LEU A 457 -1.12 -30.62 -14.12
N ASN A 458 -0.56 -31.62 -13.43
CA ASN A 458 -0.60 -33.03 -13.83
C ASN A 458 -0.17 -33.25 -15.30
N ARG A 459 0.88 -32.55 -15.73
CA ARG A 459 1.41 -32.66 -17.11
C ARG A 459 2.60 -33.58 -17.18
N THR A 460 2.82 -34.13 -18.36
CA THR A 460 4.06 -34.86 -18.65
C THR A 460 5.20 -33.87 -18.91
N GLU A 461 6.43 -34.32 -18.65
CA GLU A 461 7.62 -33.48 -18.85
C GLU A 461 7.83 -33.10 -20.32
N SER A 462 7.52 -34.02 -21.24
CA SER A 462 7.55 -33.78 -22.69
C SER A 462 6.56 -32.69 -23.12
N GLU A 463 5.38 -32.62 -22.50
CA GLU A 463 4.40 -31.56 -22.78
C GLU A 463 4.87 -30.19 -22.32
N VAL A 464 5.43 -30.09 -21.11
CA VAL A 464 5.95 -28.83 -20.58
C VAL A 464 7.12 -28.33 -21.43
N ILE A 465 8.04 -29.22 -21.81
CA ILE A 465 9.17 -28.87 -22.69
C ILE A 465 8.69 -28.42 -24.07
N ARG A 466 7.67 -29.09 -24.64
CA ARG A 466 7.08 -28.69 -25.92
C ARG A 466 6.45 -27.30 -25.85
N GLU A 467 5.70 -27.00 -24.79
CA GLU A 467 5.12 -25.68 -24.58
C GLU A 467 6.21 -24.62 -24.32
N LEU A 468 7.29 -24.94 -23.61
CA LEU A 468 8.40 -24.02 -23.37
C LEU A 468 9.15 -23.69 -24.68
N LYS A 469 9.32 -24.67 -25.57
CA LYS A 469 9.86 -24.45 -26.92
C LYS A 469 8.93 -23.63 -27.82
N LYS A 470 7.62 -23.80 -27.62
CA LYS A 470 6.59 -23.05 -28.36
C LYS A 470 6.49 -21.61 -27.87
N TRP A 471 6.57 -21.36 -26.57
CA TRP A 471 6.41 -20.03 -25.98
C TRP A 471 7.76 -19.43 -25.61
N THR A 472 8.53 -19.07 -26.65
CA THR A 472 9.79 -18.34 -26.48
C THR A 472 9.53 -16.91 -25.98
N PRO A 473 10.52 -16.25 -25.35
CA PRO A 473 10.37 -14.85 -24.92
C PRO A 473 9.90 -13.92 -26.06
N VAL A 474 10.42 -14.14 -27.28
CA VAL A 474 10.06 -13.40 -28.49
C VAL A 474 8.56 -13.54 -28.80
N MET A 475 8.03 -14.77 -28.77
CA MET A 475 6.60 -15.02 -29.01
C MET A 475 5.72 -14.47 -27.88
N CYS A 476 6.19 -14.51 -26.63
CA CYS A 476 5.49 -13.89 -25.50
C CYS A 476 5.37 -12.36 -25.65
N VAL A 477 6.42 -11.70 -26.14
CA VAL A 477 6.43 -10.25 -26.43
C VAL A 477 5.48 -9.94 -27.59
N GLU A 478 5.56 -10.69 -28.69
CA GLU A 478 4.68 -10.52 -29.85
C GLU A 478 3.20 -10.61 -29.44
N ARG A 479 2.83 -11.65 -28.66
CA ARG A 479 1.45 -11.82 -28.18
C ARG A 479 1.00 -10.67 -27.29
N ASN A 480 1.86 -10.16 -26.40
CA ASN A 480 1.52 -9.01 -25.56
C ASN A 480 1.22 -7.74 -26.38
N LEU A 481 1.98 -7.51 -27.45
CA LEU A 481 1.82 -6.34 -28.34
C LEU A 481 0.63 -6.46 -29.28
N MET A 482 0.32 -7.68 -29.74
CA MET A 482 -0.82 -7.97 -30.63
C MET A 482 -2.16 -7.98 -29.89
N GLU A 483 -2.16 -8.19 -28.57
CA GLU A 483 -3.35 -8.11 -27.74
C GLU A 483 -3.92 -6.68 -27.72
N LYS A 484 -5.00 -6.50 -28.50
CA LYS A 484 -5.87 -5.33 -28.45
C LYS A 484 -7.05 -5.61 -27.52
N LYS A 485 -7.62 -4.56 -26.92
CA LYS A 485 -8.91 -4.64 -26.24
C LYS A 485 -9.94 -5.26 -27.20
N ARG A 486 -10.58 -6.35 -26.79
CA ARG A 486 -11.74 -6.90 -27.49
C ARG A 486 -12.97 -6.20 -26.89
N GLY A 487 -13.72 -5.44 -27.69
CA GLY A 487 -15.05 -4.96 -27.32
C GLY A 487 -15.15 -3.51 -26.80
N GLN A 488 -16.34 -2.92 -27.00
CA GLN A 488 -16.76 -1.57 -26.55
C GLN A 488 -17.40 -1.59 -25.14
N SER A 489 -17.22 -2.65 -24.35
CA SER A 489 -17.81 -2.71 -23.02
C SER A 489 -16.89 -2.04 -22.00
N SER A 490 -17.48 -1.26 -21.09
CA SER A 490 -16.75 -0.53 -20.04
C SER A 490 -16.07 -1.44 -19.01
N ASP A 491 -16.37 -2.74 -19.05
CA ASP A 491 -15.92 -3.75 -18.08
C ASP A 491 -14.86 -4.71 -18.64
N ASP A 492 -14.37 -4.50 -19.87
CA ASP A 492 -13.35 -5.37 -20.47
C ASP A 492 -12.01 -5.26 -19.75
N LEU A 493 -11.66 -6.32 -19.02
CA LEU A 493 -10.38 -6.54 -18.35
C LEU A 493 -9.24 -6.21 -19.33
N MET A 494 -8.46 -5.15 -19.08
CA MET A 494 -7.21 -4.94 -19.81
C MET A 494 -6.35 -6.21 -19.67
N VAL A 495 -6.19 -6.90 -20.80
CA VAL A 495 -5.71 -8.29 -20.85
C VAL A 495 -4.23 -8.40 -20.48
N SER A 496 -3.45 -7.36 -20.76
CA SER A 496 -2.00 -7.37 -20.53
C SER A 496 -1.44 -6.06 -20.00
N ARG A 497 -0.53 -6.22 -19.04
CA ARG A 497 0.38 -5.16 -18.59
C ARG A 497 1.31 -4.72 -19.73
N HIS A 498 1.83 -3.51 -19.60
CA HIS A 498 2.95 -3.03 -20.39
C HIS A 498 4.15 -4.00 -20.30
N CYS A 499 4.96 -4.04 -21.35
CA CYS A 499 6.02 -5.04 -21.48
C CYS A 499 7.35 -4.51 -20.96
N MET A 500 8.08 -5.32 -20.20
CA MET A 500 9.48 -5.08 -19.87
C MET A 500 10.33 -6.14 -20.60
N ILE A 501 11.25 -5.68 -21.43
CA ILE A 501 12.21 -6.52 -22.14
C ILE A 501 13.55 -6.42 -21.41
N ILE A 502 14.00 -7.56 -20.89
CA ILE A 502 15.30 -7.68 -20.24
C ILE A 502 16.29 -8.18 -21.29
N SER A 503 17.26 -7.32 -21.62
CA SER A 503 18.26 -7.55 -22.65
C SER A 503 19.61 -7.87 -22.00
N GLU A 504 20.34 -8.85 -22.53
CA GLU A 504 21.72 -9.12 -22.08
C GLU A 504 22.65 -8.01 -22.58
N GLU A 505 22.64 -7.76 -23.89
CA GLU A 505 23.40 -6.66 -24.49
C GLU A 505 22.51 -5.45 -24.77
N TYR A 506 23.10 -4.25 -24.86
CA TYR A 506 22.36 -3.01 -25.12
C TYR A 506 21.53 -3.02 -26.42
N TYR A 507 21.94 -3.82 -27.40
CA TYR A 507 21.36 -3.85 -28.75
C TYR A 507 20.47 -5.07 -29.01
N SER A 508 20.40 -6.08 -28.12
CA SER A 508 19.67 -7.33 -28.42
C SER A 508 18.17 -7.11 -28.65
N TRP A 509 17.59 -6.01 -28.16
CA TRP A 509 16.20 -5.65 -28.46
C TRP A 509 15.95 -5.38 -29.96
N GLN A 510 16.98 -5.05 -30.75
CA GLN A 510 16.87 -4.84 -32.19
C GLN A 510 16.45 -6.10 -32.95
N LEU A 511 16.68 -7.28 -32.37
CA LEU A 511 16.15 -8.55 -32.92
C LEU A 511 14.63 -8.50 -33.08
N LEU A 512 13.92 -7.73 -32.25
CA LEU A 512 12.47 -7.58 -32.39
C LEU A 512 12.07 -6.76 -33.63
N LEU A 513 12.95 -5.90 -34.15
CA LEU A 513 12.78 -5.25 -35.45
C LEU A 513 13.01 -6.26 -36.57
N GLU A 514 14.05 -7.10 -36.46
CA GLU A 514 14.35 -8.14 -37.46
C GLU A 514 13.23 -9.18 -37.57
N TYR A 515 12.64 -9.57 -36.45
CA TYR A 515 11.47 -10.43 -36.40
C TYR A 515 10.15 -9.73 -36.79
N ASN A 516 10.18 -8.45 -37.18
CA ASN A 516 9.01 -7.62 -37.51
C ASN A 516 7.95 -7.54 -36.39
N ILE A 517 8.36 -7.74 -35.13
CA ILE A 517 7.49 -7.61 -33.95
C ILE A 517 7.36 -6.14 -33.57
N LEU A 518 8.48 -5.42 -33.61
CA LEU A 518 8.52 -3.97 -33.55
C LEU A 518 8.68 -3.41 -34.97
N ASN A 519 8.21 -2.19 -35.19
CA ASN A 519 8.35 -1.52 -36.48
C ASN A 519 8.54 -0.01 -36.33
N PHE A 520 8.95 0.65 -37.42
CA PHE A 520 9.23 2.09 -37.44
C PHE A 520 7.99 2.98 -37.29
N ASN A 521 6.78 2.42 -37.25
CA ASN A 521 5.58 3.20 -36.92
C ASN A 521 5.48 3.47 -35.41
N GLN A 522 6.21 2.72 -34.60
CA GLN A 522 6.26 2.89 -33.16
C GLN A 522 7.27 3.99 -32.78
N ILE A 523 7.07 4.61 -31.62
CA ILE A 523 7.92 5.73 -31.18
C ILE A 523 9.01 5.21 -30.26
N PHE A 524 10.27 5.38 -30.69
CA PHE A 524 11.44 5.01 -29.91
C PHE A 524 11.98 6.23 -29.16
N LEU A 525 12.06 6.14 -27.83
CA LEU A 525 12.60 7.16 -26.96
C LEU A 525 13.83 6.63 -26.24
N PHE A 526 14.96 7.29 -26.46
CA PHE A 526 16.26 6.95 -25.87
C PHE A 526 16.66 8.02 -24.85
N GLY A 527 17.20 7.57 -23.72
CA GLY A 527 17.87 8.45 -22.77
C GLY A 527 19.12 9.08 -23.39
N SER A 528 19.22 10.40 -23.29
CA SER A 528 20.39 11.12 -23.80
C SER A 528 21.62 10.86 -22.93
N TYR A 529 22.75 10.57 -23.58
CA TYR A 529 24.05 10.50 -22.93
C TYR A 529 24.85 11.81 -23.04
N PHE A 530 24.32 12.81 -23.75
CA PHE A 530 25.01 14.09 -23.92
C PHE A 530 25.14 14.84 -22.58
N PRO A 531 26.32 15.43 -22.26
CA PRO A 531 26.56 16.06 -20.97
C PRO A 531 25.55 17.17 -20.63
N GLN A 532 25.22 18.03 -21.60
CA GLN A 532 24.31 19.16 -21.39
C GLN A 532 22.86 18.72 -21.14
N ASP A 533 22.44 17.58 -21.70
CA ASP A 533 21.09 17.04 -21.49
C ASP A 533 20.93 16.40 -20.11
N LYS A 534 22.02 15.88 -19.52
CA LYS A 534 21.99 15.29 -18.17
C LYS A 534 21.80 16.34 -17.07
N TYR A 535 22.24 17.58 -17.28
CA TYR A 535 22.12 18.66 -16.29
C TYR A 535 20.80 19.44 -16.40
N SER A 536 20.05 19.30 -17.50
CA SER A 536 18.80 20.02 -17.70
C SER A 536 17.58 19.10 -17.58
N ASN A 537 16.58 19.53 -16.80
CA ASN A 537 15.31 18.80 -16.73
C ASN A 537 14.49 18.89 -18.04
N ILE A 538 14.89 19.78 -18.97
CA ILE A 538 14.17 20.07 -20.22
C ILE A 538 14.05 18.82 -21.09
N SER A 539 15.11 18.02 -21.22
CA SER A 539 15.06 16.77 -21.99
C SER A 539 14.04 15.79 -21.40
N ASN A 540 14.02 15.65 -20.07
CA ASN A 540 13.05 14.79 -19.38
C ASN A 540 11.61 15.27 -19.62
N TYR A 541 11.36 16.58 -19.55
CA TYR A 541 10.04 17.16 -19.85
C TYR A 541 9.61 16.93 -21.30
N ASN A 542 10.52 17.10 -22.26
CA ASN A 542 10.23 16.86 -23.67
C ASN A 542 9.91 15.38 -23.94
N GLN A 543 10.64 14.46 -23.31
CA GLN A 543 10.37 13.03 -23.40
C GLN A 543 9.02 12.68 -22.77
N LEU A 544 8.69 13.24 -21.60
CA LEU A 544 7.38 13.04 -20.96
C LEU A 544 6.23 13.54 -21.84
N ASN A 545 6.36 14.73 -22.44
CA ASN A 545 5.34 15.24 -23.37
C ASN A 545 5.15 14.33 -24.59
N LYS A 546 6.23 13.82 -25.20
CA LYS A 546 6.12 12.84 -26.29
C LYS A 546 5.39 11.57 -25.86
N ILE A 547 5.61 11.09 -24.63
CA ILE A 547 4.90 9.93 -24.09
C ILE A 547 3.41 10.26 -23.91
N ILE A 548 3.08 11.45 -23.38
CA ILE A 548 1.69 11.92 -23.26
C ILE A 548 1.01 11.98 -24.64
N ASP A 549 1.68 12.49 -25.66
CA ASP A 549 1.15 12.50 -27.04
C ASP A 549 0.93 11.08 -27.59
N CYS A 550 1.82 10.14 -27.26
CA CYS A 550 1.64 8.72 -27.62
C CYS A 550 0.45 8.09 -26.88
N MET A 551 0.25 8.44 -25.61
CA MET A 551 -0.92 8.01 -24.82
C MET A 551 -2.22 8.53 -25.44
N ASP A 552 -2.23 9.78 -25.89
CA ASP A 552 -3.40 10.42 -26.49
C ASP A 552 -3.73 9.82 -27.87
N THR A 553 -2.71 9.58 -28.70
CA THR A 553 -2.88 9.04 -30.07
C THR A 553 -2.95 7.52 -30.15
N GLY A 554 -2.68 6.80 -29.05
CA GLY A 554 -2.68 5.34 -29.01
C GLY A 554 -1.48 4.68 -29.68
N LYS A 555 -0.38 5.41 -29.88
CA LYS A 555 0.85 4.87 -30.46
C LYS A 555 1.65 4.10 -29.41
N THR A 556 2.19 2.94 -29.81
CA THR A 556 3.11 2.18 -28.95
C THR A 556 4.42 2.92 -28.79
N VAL A 557 4.88 3.06 -27.54
CA VAL A 557 6.15 3.72 -27.19
C VAL A 557 7.15 2.70 -26.65
N ILE A 558 8.40 2.81 -27.10
CA ILE A 558 9.54 2.02 -26.62
C ILE A 558 10.47 2.94 -25.85
N LEU A 559 10.67 2.64 -24.57
CA LEU A 559 11.51 3.40 -23.65
C LEU A 559 12.83 2.64 -23.43
N HIS A 560 13.95 3.25 -23.78
CA HIS A 560 15.27 2.69 -23.55
C HIS A 560 16.15 3.66 -22.77
N ASN A 561 16.69 3.20 -21.63
CA ASN A 561 17.55 3.98 -20.73
C ASN A 561 16.91 5.29 -20.21
N LEU A 562 15.64 5.23 -19.80
CA LEU A 562 14.86 6.39 -19.34
C LEU A 562 14.54 6.34 -17.84
N LYS A 563 15.56 6.01 -17.03
CA LYS A 563 15.41 5.82 -15.58
C LYS A 563 14.92 7.06 -14.85
N SER A 564 15.28 8.25 -15.32
CA SER A 564 14.91 9.55 -14.72
C SER A 564 13.40 9.82 -14.76
N ILE A 565 12.68 9.27 -15.73
CA ILE A 565 11.25 9.55 -15.95
C ILE A 565 10.34 8.39 -15.52
N HIS A 566 10.88 7.23 -15.14
CA HIS A 566 10.04 6.10 -14.70
C HIS A 566 9.21 6.45 -13.46
N GLU A 567 9.75 7.22 -12.51
CA GLU A 567 9.00 7.70 -11.35
C GLU A 567 7.79 8.57 -11.77
N SER A 568 7.98 9.44 -12.78
CA SER A 568 6.92 10.28 -13.34
C SER A 568 5.78 9.50 -14.01
N LEU A 569 6.09 8.30 -14.50
CA LEU A 569 5.18 7.43 -15.25
C LEU A 569 4.59 6.31 -14.38
N TYR A 570 4.76 6.36 -13.07
CA TYR A 570 4.40 5.28 -12.15
C TYR A 570 2.94 4.83 -12.27
N ASP A 571 1.99 5.78 -12.28
CA ASP A 571 0.57 5.44 -12.44
C ASP A 571 0.26 4.85 -13.83
N MET A 572 0.95 5.33 -14.88
CA MET A 572 0.80 4.82 -16.25
C MET A 572 1.31 3.38 -16.36
N LEU A 573 2.50 3.11 -15.85
CA LEU A 573 3.12 1.78 -15.88
C LEU A 573 2.33 0.77 -15.03
N ASN A 574 1.73 1.24 -13.94
CA ASN A 574 0.87 0.44 -13.09
C ASN A 574 -0.56 0.28 -13.63
N GLN A 575 -0.89 0.89 -14.77
CA GLN A 575 -2.23 0.93 -15.35
C GLN A 575 -3.30 1.39 -14.34
N ARG A 576 -2.94 2.36 -13.49
CA ARG A 576 -3.87 2.99 -12.53
C ARG A 576 -4.72 4.03 -13.26
N TYR A 577 -5.65 3.53 -14.07
CA TYR A 577 -6.48 4.37 -14.89
C TYR A 577 -7.83 4.66 -14.24
N GLN A 578 -8.36 5.85 -14.48
CA GLN A 578 -9.66 6.30 -13.99
C GLN A 578 -10.57 6.57 -15.19
N THR A 579 -11.72 5.89 -15.22
CA THR A 579 -12.76 6.14 -16.21
C THR A 579 -13.60 7.33 -15.76
N ARG A 580 -13.60 8.40 -16.55
CA ARG A 580 -14.47 9.56 -16.29
C ARG A 580 -15.90 9.28 -16.75
N PRO A 581 -16.92 10.05 -16.29
CA PRO A 581 -18.31 9.87 -16.74
C PRO A 581 -18.51 9.94 -18.27
N SER A 582 -17.55 10.55 -18.99
CA SER A 582 -17.49 10.57 -20.45
C SER A 582 -17.14 9.21 -21.08
N GLY A 583 -16.86 8.16 -20.32
CA GLY A 583 -16.34 6.87 -20.80
C GLY A 583 -14.83 6.87 -21.08
N ASN A 584 -14.24 8.04 -21.30
CA ASN A 584 -12.80 8.20 -21.51
C ASN A 584 -11.95 7.83 -20.29
N VAL A 585 -10.83 7.17 -20.58
CA VAL A 585 -9.87 6.66 -19.59
C VAL A 585 -8.71 7.65 -19.42
N TYR A 586 -8.38 7.98 -18.17
CA TYR A 586 -7.31 8.92 -17.84
C TYR A 586 -6.31 8.32 -16.86
N CYS A 587 -5.07 8.80 -16.89
CA CYS A 587 -4.02 8.45 -15.96
C CYS A 587 -3.26 9.70 -15.53
N ARG A 588 -2.79 9.71 -14.28
CA ARG A 588 -1.98 10.81 -13.76
C ARG A 588 -0.51 10.64 -14.17
N VAL A 589 0.11 11.71 -14.65
CA VAL A 589 1.55 11.76 -14.94
C VAL A 589 2.18 12.89 -14.12
N ALA A 590 3.25 12.60 -13.40
CA ALA A 590 3.96 13.60 -12.59
C ALA A 590 4.99 14.37 -13.44
N LEU A 591 4.88 15.69 -13.46
CA LEU A 591 5.71 16.62 -14.23
C LEU A 591 6.49 17.51 -13.26
N GLY A 592 7.55 16.95 -12.66
CA GLY A 592 8.32 17.62 -11.61
C GLY A 592 7.54 17.67 -10.29
N THR A 593 7.16 18.86 -9.85
CA THR A 593 6.38 19.08 -8.62
C THR A 593 4.87 19.07 -8.85
N GLU A 594 4.44 19.13 -10.10
CA GLU A 594 3.03 19.12 -10.50
C GLU A 594 2.65 17.76 -11.10
N SER A 595 1.36 17.56 -11.30
CA SER A 595 0.84 16.36 -11.93
C SER A 595 -0.33 16.70 -12.84
N ARG A 596 -0.44 15.98 -13.95
CA ARG A 596 -1.48 16.21 -14.94
C ARG A 596 -2.25 14.92 -15.21
N ASP A 597 -3.57 15.02 -15.29
CA ASP A 597 -4.40 13.94 -15.82
C ASP A 597 -4.29 13.92 -17.34
N CYS A 598 -3.82 12.80 -17.88
CA CYS A 598 -3.57 12.58 -19.30
C CYS A 598 -4.53 11.49 -19.81
N PHE A 599 -5.13 11.70 -20.98
CA PHE A 599 -5.97 10.70 -21.63
C PHE A 599 -5.14 9.48 -22.04
N VAL A 600 -5.73 8.30 -21.96
CA VAL A 600 -5.10 7.04 -22.36
C VAL A 600 -5.97 6.37 -23.42
N HIS A 601 -5.49 6.38 -24.65
CA HIS A 601 -6.12 5.69 -25.75
C HIS A 601 -6.07 4.16 -25.56
N GLU A 602 -7.11 3.47 -26.01
CA GLU A 602 -7.31 2.03 -25.76
C GLU A 602 -6.23 1.12 -26.36
N ASN A 603 -5.65 1.54 -27.48
CA ASN A 603 -4.57 0.83 -28.17
C ASN A 603 -3.16 1.17 -27.65
N PHE A 604 -3.04 2.09 -26.69
CA PHE A 604 -1.73 2.49 -26.17
C PHE A 604 -1.01 1.33 -25.46
N LYS A 605 0.25 1.11 -25.83
CA LYS A 605 1.15 0.14 -25.20
C LYS A 605 2.50 0.78 -24.94
N CYS A 606 3.10 0.41 -23.82
CA CYS A 606 4.46 0.82 -23.47
C CYS A 606 5.35 -0.42 -23.39
N VAL A 607 6.56 -0.30 -23.95
CA VAL A 607 7.63 -1.28 -23.86
C VAL A 607 8.82 -0.62 -23.19
N ILE A 608 9.32 -1.20 -22.11
CA ILE A 608 10.53 -0.74 -21.43
C ILE A 608 11.65 -1.74 -21.71
N VAL A 609 12.73 -1.26 -22.32
CA VAL A 609 13.94 -2.06 -22.57
C VAL A 609 14.96 -1.73 -21.49
N VAL A 610 15.37 -2.76 -20.74
CA VAL A 610 16.33 -2.67 -19.64
C VAL A 610 17.45 -3.69 -19.80
N GLN A 611 18.64 -3.34 -19.33
CA GLN A 611 19.72 -4.31 -19.21
C GLN A 611 19.45 -5.30 -18.08
N LYS A 612 19.95 -6.52 -18.24
CA LYS A 612 19.84 -7.58 -17.25
C LYS A 612 20.45 -7.20 -15.91
N GLU A 613 21.63 -6.58 -15.89
CA GLU A 613 22.29 -6.13 -14.66
C GLU A 613 21.42 -5.10 -13.93
N ASP A 614 20.86 -4.16 -14.68
CA ASP A 614 20.01 -3.12 -14.12
C ASP A 614 18.68 -3.65 -13.58
N ALA A 615 18.02 -4.53 -14.33
CA ALA A 615 16.76 -5.15 -13.94
C ALA A 615 16.93 -6.03 -12.69
N HIS A 616 18.05 -6.72 -12.56
CA HIS A 616 18.30 -7.69 -11.50
C HIS A 616 18.95 -7.09 -10.24
N SER A 617 19.57 -5.90 -10.34
CA SER A 617 20.31 -5.29 -9.22
C SER A 617 19.88 -3.87 -8.86
N ASN A 618 19.41 -3.07 -9.82
CA ASN A 618 19.24 -1.63 -9.63
C ASN A 618 17.78 -1.15 -9.64
N MET A 619 16.84 -1.95 -10.14
CA MET A 619 15.42 -1.60 -10.13
C MET A 619 14.76 -1.89 -8.79
N PRO A 620 13.95 -0.94 -8.26
CA PRO A 620 13.33 -1.02 -6.94
C PRO A 620 12.16 -2.01 -6.83
#